data_AF-A0A969V4P3-F1
#
_entry.id   AF-A0A969V4P3-F1
#
_cell.length_a   1.000
_cell.length_b   1.000
_cell.length_c   1.000
_cell.angle_alpha   90.00
_cell.angle_beta   90.00
_cell.angle_gamma   90.00
#
_symmetry.space_group_name_H-M   'P 1'
#
loop_
_entity.id
_entity.type
_entity.pdbx_description
1 polymer ?
#
loop_
_entity_poly.entity_id
_entity_poly.type
_entity_poly.pdbx_seq_one_letter_code
_entity_poly.pdbx_strand_id
1 'polypeptide(L)'
;MLNEQMLITSLEDKRQILQQSIDNINLELQVQEQAQQKYNQALHTITLGVHPFDIHTHEWQLSSTLSSCLNAPMTVLSTLALTYGTEKASAAIDTFRTQIPFLAQGIHAWWQWVTQALATETNVTEIQDWVLCYLLPWFYWQQQADKTRHPELKQRYLAR
;
A
#
# COMPACT_ATOMS: atom_id res chain seq x y z
N MET A 1 -29.55 -36.10 44.03
CA MET A 1 -30.61 -35.19 43.53
C MET A 1 -30.24 -33.71 43.72
N LEU A 2 -30.43 -33.06 44.88
CA LEU A 2 -30.16 -31.60 45.01
C LEU A 2 -28.70 -31.19 44.74
N ASN A 3 -27.73 -32.00 45.19
CA ASN A 3 -26.30 -31.72 45.04
C ASN A 3 -25.80 -31.93 43.60
N GLU A 4 -26.41 -32.86 42.85
CA GLU A 4 -26.08 -33.11 41.44
C GLU A 4 -26.65 -32.02 40.54
N GLN A 5 -27.85 -31.53 40.82
CA GLN A 5 -28.44 -30.40 40.10
C GLN A 5 -27.64 -29.11 40.28
N MET A 6 -27.16 -28.81 41.50
CA MET A 6 -26.23 -27.69 41.70
C MET A 6 -24.92 -27.84 40.91
N LEU A 7 -24.39 -29.06 40.81
CA LEU A 7 -23.15 -29.33 40.10
C LEU A 7 -23.32 -29.16 38.57
N ILE A 8 -24.45 -29.61 38.03
CA ILE A 8 -24.80 -29.46 36.61
C ILE A 8 -24.96 -27.98 36.26
N THR A 9 -25.73 -27.21 37.05
CA THR A 9 -25.89 -25.76 36.82
C THR A 9 -24.55 -25.02 36.89
N SER A 10 -23.68 -25.36 37.85
CA SER A 10 -22.34 -24.77 37.94
C SER A 10 -21.44 -25.08 36.74
N LEU A 11 -21.57 -26.27 36.15
CA LEU A 11 -20.84 -26.66 34.94
C LEU A 11 -21.39 -25.97 33.69
N GLU A 12 -22.70 -25.77 33.60
CA GLU A 12 -23.34 -25.02 32.52
C GLU A 12 -22.96 -23.54 32.54
N ASP A 13 -22.94 -22.92 33.72
CA ASP A 13 -22.48 -21.53 33.90
C ASP A 13 -21.01 -21.38 33.46
N LYS A 14 -20.14 -22.31 33.86
CA LYS A 14 -18.73 -22.32 33.43
C LYS A 14 -18.60 -22.49 31.92
N ARG A 15 -19.40 -23.38 31.31
CA ARG A 15 -19.41 -23.58 29.86
C ARG A 15 -19.85 -22.31 29.13
N GLN A 16 -20.85 -21.63 29.65
CA GLN A 16 -21.35 -20.37 29.08
C GLN A 16 -20.32 -19.24 29.16
N ILE A 17 -19.65 -19.10 30.31
CA ILE A 17 -18.56 -18.11 30.48
C ILE A 17 -17.41 -18.40 29.50
N LEU A 18 -17.01 -19.67 29.36
CA LEU A 18 -15.96 -20.07 28.42
C LEU A 18 -16.36 -19.79 26.97
N GLN A 19 -17.61 -20.08 26.59
CA GLN A 19 -18.10 -19.80 25.24
C GLN A 19 -18.08 -18.30 24.94
N GLN A 20 -18.56 -17.46 25.87
CA GLN A 20 -18.49 -16.01 25.73
C GLN A 20 -17.04 -15.51 25.59
N SER A 21 -16.10 -16.09 26.34
CA SER A 21 -14.69 -15.73 26.22
C SER A 21 -14.09 -16.13 24.87
N ILE A 22 -14.46 -17.29 24.32
CA ILE A 22 -14.04 -17.73 22.98
C ILE A 22 -14.61 -16.78 21.91
N ASP A 23 -15.89 -16.43 22.02
CA ASP A 23 -16.55 -15.54 21.07
C ASP A 23 -15.90 -14.14 21.06
N ASN A 24 -15.55 -13.62 22.24
CA ASN A 24 -14.84 -12.35 22.37
C ASN A 24 -13.43 -12.42 21.75
N ILE A 25 -12.67 -13.49 22.02
CA ILE A 25 -11.33 -13.68 21.44
C ILE A 25 -11.41 -13.77 19.91
N ASN A 26 -12.40 -14.49 19.37
CA ASN A 26 -12.60 -14.60 17.93
C ASN A 26 -12.93 -13.24 17.29
N LEU A 27 -13.75 -12.43 17.97
CA LEU A 27 -14.06 -11.08 17.52
C LEU A 27 -12.81 -10.18 17.51
N GLU A 28 -12.01 -10.22 18.57
CA GLU A 28 -10.74 -9.48 18.66
C GLU A 28 -9.76 -9.91 17.55
N LEU A 29 -9.62 -11.22 17.32
CA LEU A 29 -8.80 -11.76 16.24
C LEU A 29 -9.25 -11.23 14.87
N GLN A 30 -10.56 -11.26 14.60
CA GLN A 30 -11.10 -10.77 13.33
C GLN A 30 -10.82 -9.28 13.11
N VAL A 31 -10.94 -8.46 14.16
CA VAL A 31 -10.62 -7.02 14.10
C VAL A 31 -9.13 -6.81 13.78
N GLN A 32 -8.25 -7.60 14.41
CA GLN A 32 -6.81 -7.51 14.19
C GLN A 32 -6.40 -7.95 12.78
N GLU A 33 -6.98 -9.03 12.26
CA GLU A 33 -6.75 -9.48 10.88
C GLU A 33 -7.16 -8.41 9.86
N GLN A 34 -8.32 -7.77 10.06
CA GLN A 34 -8.76 -6.68 9.20
C GLN A 34 -7.82 -5.46 9.27
N ALA A 35 -7.30 -5.13 10.46
CA ALA A 35 -6.34 -4.06 10.62
C ALA A 35 -5.02 -4.36 9.86
N GLN A 36 -4.54 -5.60 9.94
CA GLN A 36 -3.35 -6.04 9.21
C GLN A 36 -3.56 -6.00 7.69
N GLN A 37 -4.73 -6.44 7.20
CA GLN A 37 -5.07 -6.35 5.79
C GLN A 37 -5.08 -4.90 5.29
N LYS A 38 -5.71 -3.98 6.04
CA LYS A 38 -5.73 -2.55 5.72
C LYS A 38 -4.31 -1.95 5.69
N TYR A 39 -3.46 -2.34 6.64
CA TYR A 39 -2.05 -1.92 6.67
C TYR A 39 -1.30 -2.35 5.41
N ASN A 40 -1.36 -3.64 5.08
CA ASN A 40 -0.68 -4.19 3.91
C ASN A 40 -1.20 -3.54 2.63
N GLN A 41 -2.51 -3.39 2.50
CA GLN A 41 -3.12 -2.74 1.34
C GLN A 41 -2.65 -1.29 1.20
N ALA A 42 -2.57 -0.52 2.29
CA ALA A 42 -2.08 0.85 2.26
C ALA A 42 -0.61 0.92 1.81
N LEU A 43 0.26 0.03 2.31
CA LEU A 43 1.65 -0.05 1.87
C LEU A 43 1.78 -0.41 0.38
N HIS A 44 0.99 -1.38 -0.09
CA HIS A 44 0.96 -1.75 -1.50
C HIS A 44 0.53 -0.58 -2.38
N THR A 45 -0.54 0.14 -2.00
CA THR A 45 -0.99 1.33 -2.73
C THR A 45 0.10 2.41 -2.78
N ILE A 46 0.78 2.67 -1.66
CA ILE A 46 1.91 3.63 -1.65
C ILE A 46 3.02 3.17 -2.58
N THR A 47 3.40 1.89 -2.51
CA THR A 47 4.48 1.32 -3.33
C THR A 47 4.16 1.45 -4.83
N LEU A 48 2.92 1.17 -5.23
CA LEU A 48 2.49 1.32 -6.62
C LEU A 48 2.41 2.79 -7.05
N GLY A 49 2.06 3.69 -6.13
CA GLY A 49 1.87 5.10 -6.42
C GLY A 49 3.16 5.93 -6.53
N VAL A 50 4.31 5.46 -6.04
CA VAL A 50 5.58 6.23 -6.06
C VAL A 50 6.39 6.06 -7.35
N HIS A 51 5.83 5.39 -8.35
CA HIS A 51 6.47 5.20 -9.65
C HIS A 51 6.20 6.38 -10.60
N PRO A 52 7.05 6.62 -11.61
CA PRO A 52 6.87 7.71 -12.57
C PRO A 52 5.73 7.47 -13.58
N PHE A 53 5.24 6.23 -13.65
CA PHE A 53 4.12 5.82 -14.49
C PHE A 53 2.97 5.35 -13.61
N ASP A 54 1.74 5.60 -14.05
CA ASP A 54 0.57 4.98 -13.47
C ASP A 54 0.51 3.49 -13.85
N ILE A 55 0.20 2.62 -12.89
CA ILE A 55 0.20 1.17 -13.09
C ILE A 55 -1.00 0.69 -13.92
N HIS A 56 -2.07 1.48 -14.04
CA HIS A 56 -3.30 1.12 -14.75
C HIS A 56 -3.35 1.73 -16.13
N THR A 57 -2.93 2.98 -16.29
CA THR A 57 -2.97 3.67 -17.59
C THR A 57 -1.64 3.64 -18.33
N HIS A 58 -0.54 3.36 -17.62
CA HIS A 58 0.84 3.48 -18.11
C HIS A 58 1.22 4.91 -18.52
N GLU A 59 0.37 5.88 -18.21
CA GLU A 59 0.62 7.28 -18.48
C GLU A 59 1.55 7.88 -17.43
N TRP A 60 2.08 9.06 -17.76
CA TRP A 60 2.97 9.77 -16.87
C TRP A 60 2.22 10.19 -15.60
N GLN A 61 2.81 9.88 -14.46
CA GLN A 61 2.30 10.37 -13.21
C GLN A 61 2.80 11.80 -12.97
N LEU A 62 1.86 12.75 -12.93
CA LEU A 62 2.18 14.15 -12.63
C LEU A 62 2.53 14.29 -11.14
N SER A 63 3.49 15.18 -10.83
CA SER A 63 3.89 15.44 -9.44
C SER A 63 2.72 15.87 -8.54
N SER A 64 1.73 16.58 -9.09
CA SER A 64 0.49 16.97 -8.40
C SER A 64 -0.42 15.78 -8.07
N THR A 65 -0.40 14.71 -8.87
CA THR A 65 -1.23 13.52 -8.65
C THR A 65 -0.69 12.60 -7.55
N LEU A 66 0.61 12.64 -7.26
CA LEU A 66 1.21 11.81 -6.22
C LEU A 66 0.64 12.13 -4.82
N SER A 67 0.61 13.41 -4.44
CA SER A 67 0.09 13.82 -3.12
C SER A 67 -1.37 13.43 -2.93
N SER A 68 -2.20 13.57 -3.97
CA SER A 68 -3.61 13.17 -3.93
C SER A 68 -3.78 11.66 -3.84
N CYS A 69 -3.01 10.89 -4.62
CA CYS A 69 -3.04 9.43 -4.63
C CYS A 69 -2.62 8.85 -3.26
N LEU A 70 -1.58 9.42 -2.64
CA LEU A 70 -1.05 8.92 -1.38
C LEU A 70 -1.85 9.37 -0.16
N ASN A 71 -2.75 10.35 -0.26
CA ASN A 71 -3.47 10.89 0.90
C ASN A 71 -4.35 9.84 1.61
N ALA A 72 -5.12 9.06 0.84
CA ALA A 72 -5.99 8.02 1.38
C ALA A 72 -5.20 6.91 2.12
N PRO A 73 -4.21 6.23 1.50
CA PRO A 73 -3.44 5.20 2.22
C PRO A 73 -2.65 5.78 3.40
N MET A 74 -2.15 7.02 3.31
CA MET A 74 -1.49 7.67 4.45
C MET A 74 -2.42 7.93 5.62
N THR A 75 -3.69 8.27 5.34
CA THR A 75 -4.71 8.41 6.39
C THR A 75 -4.97 7.08 7.09
N VAL A 76 -5.09 5.99 6.31
CA VAL A 76 -5.25 4.64 6.87
C VAL A 76 -4.07 4.27 7.78
N LEU A 77 -2.83 4.50 7.34
CA LEU A 77 -1.65 4.23 8.15
C LEU A 77 -1.62 5.08 9.42
N SER A 78 -1.94 6.37 9.34
CA SER A 78 -2.01 7.24 10.52
C SER A 78 -3.04 6.76 11.53
N THR A 79 -4.24 6.36 11.08
CA THR A 79 -5.26 5.80 11.97
C THR A 79 -4.76 4.51 12.64
N LEU A 80 -4.17 3.59 11.87
CA LEU A 80 -3.64 2.33 12.42
C LEU A 80 -2.50 2.56 13.41
N ALA A 81 -1.62 3.54 13.17
CA ALA A 81 -0.54 3.87 14.10
C ALA A 81 -1.05 4.48 15.40
N LEU A 82 -2.12 5.30 15.35
CA LEU A 82 -2.77 5.82 16.55
C LEU A 82 -3.51 4.72 17.34
N THR A 83 -4.11 3.75 16.65
CA THR A 83 -4.88 2.68 17.31
C THR A 83 -4.02 1.55 17.85
N TYR A 84 -3.01 1.11 17.10
CA TYR A 84 -2.24 -0.10 17.40
C TYR A 84 -0.72 0.13 17.47
N GLY A 85 -0.25 1.31 17.05
CA GLY A 85 1.16 1.61 16.90
C GLY A 85 1.80 2.20 18.14
N THR A 86 3.07 2.54 17.98
CA THR A 86 3.84 3.30 18.98
C THR A 86 3.98 4.75 18.52
N GLU A 87 4.39 5.65 19.41
CA GLU A 87 4.75 7.03 19.02
C GLU A 87 5.78 7.06 17.88
N LYS A 88 6.71 6.09 17.86
CA LYS A 88 7.69 5.94 16.79
C LYS A 88 7.04 5.63 15.44
N ALA A 89 5.96 4.85 15.42
CA ALA A 89 5.23 4.54 14.19
C ALA A 89 4.53 5.79 13.64
N SER A 90 3.86 6.55 14.50
CA SER A 90 3.24 7.84 14.12
C SER A 90 4.28 8.82 13.59
N ALA A 91 5.41 8.98 14.29
CA ALA A 91 6.50 9.86 13.85
C ALA A 91 7.09 9.44 12.49
N ALA A 92 7.20 8.14 12.22
CA ALA A 92 7.66 7.64 10.92
C ALA A 92 6.68 7.97 9.79
N ILE A 93 5.38 7.87 10.05
CA ILE A 93 4.32 8.22 9.08
C ILE A 93 4.33 9.72 8.80
N ASP A 94 4.45 10.55 9.83
CA ASP A 94 4.54 12.01 9.68
C ASP A 94 5.78 12.39 8.90
N THR A 95 6.92 11.76 9.20
CA THR A 95 8.18 11.95 8.45
C THR A 95 7.98 11.59 6.99
N PHE A 96 7.43 10.43 6.67
CA PHE A 96 7.17 10.04 5.28
C PHE A 96 6.21 11.00 4.59
N ARG A 97 5.17 11.50 5.29
CA ARG A 97 4.26 12.51 4.75
C ARG A 97 4.98 13.79 4.32
N THR A 98 5.95 14.25 5.11
CA THR A 98 6.78 15.41 4.74
C THR A 98 7.72 15.14 3.55
N GLN A 99 8.01 13.86 3.26
CA GLN A 99 8.87 13.47 2.14
C GLN A 99 8.13 13.39 0.80
N ILE A 100 6.79 13.24 0.81
CA ILE A 100 5.98 13.11 -0.42
C ILE A 100 6.26 14.23 -1.44
N PRO A 101 6.32 15.52 -1.06
CA PRO A 101 6.64 16.59 -2.03
C PRO A 101 8.02 16.43 -2.68
N PHE A 102 9.01 15.89 -1.96
CA PHE A 102 10.35 15.65 -2.49
C PHE A 102 10.37 14.44 -3.43
N LEU A 103 9.60 13.39 -3.13
CA LEU A 103 9.40 12.27 -4.06
C LEU A 103 8.74 12.74 -5.36
N ALA A 104 7.71 13.59 -5.25
CA ALA A 104 7.04 14.18 -6.41
C ALA A 104 8.01 15.01 -7.27
N GLN A 105 8.89 15.78 -6.64
CA GLN A 105 9.96 16.52 -7.33
C GLN A 105 10.97 15.59 -7.99
N GLY A 106 11.35 14.50 -7.31
CA GLY A 106 12.26 13.49 -7.87
C GLY A 106 11.70 12.82 -9.13
N ILE A 107 10.41 12.45 -9.11
CA ILE A 107 9.71 11.92 -10.29
C ILE A 107 9.68 12.97 -11.42
N HIS A 108 9.39 14.23 -11.10
CA HIS A 108 9.39 15.30 -12.09
C HIS A 108 10.79 15.53 -12.70
N ALA A 109 11.84 15.56 -11.89
CA ALA A 109 13.21 15.72 -12.34
C ALA A 109 13.66 14.53 -13.22
N TRP A 110 13.26 13.31 -12.85
CA TRP A 110 13.50 12.12 -13.67
C TRP A 110 12.84 12.27 -15.05
N TRP A 111 11.59 12.74 -15.10
CA TRP A 111 10.90 13.01 -16.37
C TRP A 111 11.60 14.06 -17.22
N GLN A 112 12.00 15.19 -16.62
CA GLN A 112 12.75 16.23 -17.33
C GLN A 112 14.05 15.67 -17.93
N TRP A 113 14.79 14.88 -17.15
CA TRP A 113 16.03 14.26 -17.60
C TRP A 113 15.80 13.29 -18.75
N VAL A 114 14.79 12.40 -18.67
CA VAL A 114 14.46 11.44 -19.73
C VAL A 114 14.10 12.17 -21.03
N THR A 115 13.25 13.19 -20.97
CA THR A 115 12.84 13.95 -22.16
C THR A 115 14.03 14.68 -22.78
N GLN A 116 14.90 15.28 -21.97
CA GLN A 116 16.12 15.93 -22.46
C GLN A 116 17.09 14.94 -23.09
N ALA A 117 17.32 13.80 -22.44
CA ALA A 117 18.19 12.75 -22.97
C ALA A 117 17.67 12.24 -24.33
N LEU A 118 16.37 11.97 -24.43
CA LEU A 118 15.76 11.50 -25.68
C LEU A 118 15.87 12.54 -26.81
N ALA A 119 15.73 13.83 -26.49
CA ALA A 119 15.90 14.90 -27.46
C ALA A 119 17.33 14.99 -28.03
N THR A 120 18.35 14.48 -27.31
CA THR A 120 19.72 14.39 -27.86
C THR A 120 19.91 13.22 -28.83
N GLU A 121 19.07 12.19 -28.74
CA GLU A 121 19.15 10.98 -29.58
C GLU A 121 18.33 11.12 -30.88
N THR A 122 17.25 11.90 -30.85
CA THR A 122 16.40 12.12 -32.02
C THR A 122 15.68 13.45 -31.95
N ASN A 123 15.54 14.12 -33.10
CA ASN A 123 14.72 15.33 -33.25
C ASN A 123 13.33 15.04 -33.83
N VAL A 124 13.01 13.78 -34.11
CA VAL A 124 11.72 13.38 -34.70
C VAL A 124 10.69 13.23 -33.59
N THR A 125 9.71 14.13 -33.55
CA THR A 125 8.67 14.18 -32.50
C THR A 125 7.89 12.88 -32.40
N GLU A 126 7.54 12.25 -33.52
CA GLU A 126 6.79 10.99 -33.52
C GLU A 126 7.57 9.85 -32.85
N ILE A 127 8.90 9.85 -33.00
CA ILE A 127 9.77 8.87 -32.32
C ILE A 127 9.84 9.19 -30.83
N GLN A 128 9.95 10.48 -30.46
CA GLN A 128 9.98 10.87 -29.06
C GLN A 128 8.71 10.47 -28.33
N ASP A 129 7.55 10.79 -28.90
CA ASP A 129 6.25 10.45 -28.34
C ASP A 129 6.07 8.94 -28.25
N TRP A 130 6.46 8.20 -29.29
CA TRP A 130 6.38 6.75 -29.27
C TRP A 130 7.23 6.14 -28.14
N VAL A 131 8.44 6.64 -27.93
CA VAL A 131 9.32 6.17 -26.85
C VAL A 131 8.73 6.50 -25.49
N LEU A 132 8.31 7.75 -25.25
CA LEU A 132 7.89 8.20 -23.92
C LEU A 132 6.52 7.64 -23.51
N CYS A 133 5.60 7.44 -24.47
CA CYS A 133 4.23 7.02 -24.19
C CYS A 133 4.03 5.50 -24.27
N TYR A 134 4.92 4.77 -24.95
CA TYR A 134 4.75 3.32 -25.14
C TYR A 134 5.96 2.51 -24.72
N LEU A 135 7.13 2.76 -25.32
CA LEU A 135 8.31 1.91 -25.10
C LEU A 135 8.84 2.00 -23.66
N LEU A 136 8.98 3.23 -23.17
CA LEU A 136 9.57 3.50 -21.86
C LEU A 136 8.70 2.99 -20.70
N PRO A 137 7.37 3.26 -20.64
CA PRO A 137 6.52 2.66 -19.61
C PRO A 137 6.63 1.13 -19.60
N TRP A 138 6.60 0.52 -20.78
CA TRP A 138 6.70 -0.94 -20.90
C TRP A 138 8.00 -1.49 -20.34
N PHE A 139 9.14 -0.91 -20.75
CA PHE A 139 10.45 -1.34 -20.29
C PHE A 139 10.66 -1.06 -18.80
N TYR A 140 10.16 0.09 -18.32
CA TYR A 140 10.21 0.46 -16.92
C TYR A 140 9.54 -0.59 -16.04
N TRP A 141 8.30 -0.98 -16.35
CA TRP A 141 7.57 -1.96 -15.54
C TRP A 141 8.18 -3.36 -15.60
N GLN A 142 8.70 -3.77 -16.76
CA GLN A 142 9.46 -5.01 -16.86
C GLN A 142 10.68 -4.98 -15.92
N GLN A 143 11.43 -3.86 -15.90
CA GLN A 143 12.57 -3.71 -15.01
C GLN A 143 12.17 -3.72 -13.52
N GLN A 144 11.03 -3.09 -13.16
CA GLN A 144 10.52 -3.15 -11.78
C GLN A 144 10.11 -4.58 -11.38
N ALA A 145 9.47 -5.33 -12.29
CA ALA A 145 9.10 -6.72 -12.09
C ALA A 145 10.31 -7.66 -11.89
N ASP A 146 11.42 -7.36 -12.58
CA ASP A 146 12.66 -8.13 -12.44
C ASP A 146 13.41 -7.80 -11.15
N LYS A 147 13.33 -6.56 -10.67
CA LYS A 147 13.98 -6.11 -9.43
C LYS A 147 13.21 -6.52 -8.17
N THR A 148 11.87 -6.56 -8.23
CA THR A 148 11.07 -6.87 -7.05
C THR A 148 11.16 -8.35 -6.68
N ARG A 149 11.29 -8.62 -5.38
CA ARG A 149 11.22 -9.97 -4.81
C ARG A 149 9.83 -10.31 -4.26
N HIS A 150 8.90 -9.34 -4.26
CA HIS A 150 7.57 -9.53 -3.70
C HIS A 150 6.62 -10.08 -4.78
N PRO A 151 6.12 -11.33 -4.68
CA PRO A 151 5.37 -11.97 -5.75
C PRO A 151 4.12 -11.19 -6.16
N GLU A 152 3.38 -10.64 -5.19
CA GLU A 152 2.17 -9.86 -5.46
C GLU A 152 2.45 -8.56 -6.21
N LEU A 153 3.52 -7.82 -5.85
CA LEU A 153 3.92 -6.63 -6.60
C LEU A 153 4.42 -7.00 -7.99
N LYS A 154 5.16 -8.10 -8.12
CA LYS A 154 5.60 -8.60 -9.42
C LYS A 154 4.42 -8.90 -10.33
N GLN A 155 3.41 -9.58 -9.80
CA GLN A 155 2.17 -9.85 -10.53
C GLN A 155 1.49 -8.54 -10.95
N ARG A 156 1.43 -7.53 -10.08
CA ARG A 156 0.87 -6.22 -10.44
C ARG A 156 1.65 -5.50 -11.54
N TYR A 157 2.99 -5.52 -11.50
CA TYR A 157 3.82 -4.91 -12.56
C TYR A 157 3.73 -5.63 -13.91
N LEU A 158 3.42 -6.92 -13.90
CA LEU A 158 3.28 -7.75 -15.11
C LEU A 158 1.83 -7.88 -15.60
N ALA A 159 0.85 -7.59 -14.73
CA ALA A 159 -0.56 -7.56 -15.07
C ALA A 159 -0.80 -6.35 -15.98
N ARG A 160 -0.98 -6.63 -17.27
CA ARG A 160 -1.30 -5.66 -18.31
C ARG A 160 -2.72 -5.89 -18.77
#